data_AF-A0A3D4QGK6-F1
#
_entry.id   AF-A0A3D4QGK6-F1
#
_cell.length_a   1.000
_cell.length_b   1.000
_cell.length_c   1.000
_cell.angle_alpha   90.00
_cell.angle_beta   90.00
_cell.angle_gamma   90.00
#
_symmetry.space_group_name_H-M   'P 1'
#
loop_
_entity.id
_entity.type
_entity.pdbx_description
1 polymer ?
#
loop_
_entity_poly.entity_id
_entity_poly.type
_entity_poly.pdbx_seq_one_letter_code
_entity_poly.pdbx_strand_id
1 'polypeptide(L)' 'MSTPIFNRMAFIGIGLIGSSLARVVRRDGLAGEIA' A
#
# COMPACT_ATOMS: atom_id res chain seq x y z
N MET A 1 -12.70 5.59 -9.37
CA MET A 1 -11.79 5.49 -8.21
C MET A 1 -12.31 4.37 -7.34
N SER A 2 -11.48 3.35 -7.10
CA SER A 2 -11.78 2.22 -6.22
C SER A 2 -11.86 2.70 -4.78
N THR A 3 -12.85 2.24 -4.02
CA THR A 3 -12.85 2.44 -2.56
C THR A 3 -11.62 1.71 -1.98
N PRO A 4 -10.76 2.37 -1.19
CA PRO A 4 -9.62 1.73 -0.57
C PRO A 4 -10.08 0.54 0.28
N ILE A 5 -9.40 -0.60 0.15
CA ILE A 5 -9.66 -1.79 0.98
C ILE A 5 -9.34 -1.47 2.45
N PHE A 6 -8.29 -0.68 2.66
CA PHE A 6 -7.87 -0.20 3.97
C PHE A 6 -7.72 1.31 3.97
N ASN A 7 -8.17 1.98 5.04
CA ASN A 7 -7.94 3.42 5.18
C ASN A 7 -6.45 3.73 5.39
N ARG A 8 -5.75 2.91 6.20
CA ARG A 8 -4.33 3.06 6.51
C ARG A 8 -3.66 1.68 6.53
N MET A 9 -2.48 1.59 5.92
CA MET A 9 -1.67 0.37 5.84
C MET A 9 -0.23 0.70 6.24
N ALA A 10 0.39 -0.13 7.07
CA ALA A 10 1.79 0.04 7.46
C ALA A 10 2.64 -1.12 6.93
N PHE A 11 3.84 -0.81 6.44
CA PHE A 11 4.81 -1.83 6.04
C PHE A 11 5.92 -1.97 7.08
N ILE A 12 5.97 -3.13 7.74
CA ILE A 12 7.04 -3.43 8.69
C ILE A 12 8.19 -4.12 7.95
N GLY A 13 9.26 -3.37 7.72
CA GLY A 13 10.42 -3.76 6.92
C GLY A 13 10.23 -3.46 5.42
N ILE A 14 11.20 -2.75 4.83
CA ILE A 14 11.14 -2.29 3.43
C ILE A 14 12.20 -2.94 2.53
N GLY A 15 12.17 -4.26 2.47
CA GLY A 15 12.92 -5.02 1.47
C GLY A 15 12.27 -4.97 0.08
N LEU A 16 12.76 -5.79 -0.84
CA LEU A 16 12.21 -5.92 -2.20
C LEU A 16 10.71 -6.24 -2.20
N ILE A 17 10.25 -7.05 -1.25
CA ILE A 17 8.83 -7.44 -1.13
C ILE A 17 7.98 -6.24 -0.68
N GLY A 18 8.32 -5.61 0.44
CA GLY A 18 7.55 -4.49 0.98
C GLY A 18 7.48 -3.30 0.02
N SER A 19 8.59 -2.96 -0.62
CA SER A 19 8.63 -1.90 -1.64
C SER A 19 7.83 -2.23 -2.91
N SER A 20 7.82 -3.50 -3.35
CA SER A 20 7.00 -3.94 -4.48
C SER A 20 5.50 -3.90 -4.16
N LEU A 21 5.12 -4.31 -2.95
CA LEU A 21 3.73 -4.23 -2.48
C LEU A 21 3.27 -2.78 -2.35
N ALA A 22 4.06 -1.90 -1.72
CA ALA A 22 3.73 -0.48 -1.58
C ALA A 22 3.47 0.18 -2.95
N ARG A 23 4.25 -0.20 -3.98
CA ARG A 23 4.06 0.28 -5.36
C ARG A 23 2.70 -0.14 -5.93
N VAL A 24 2.31 -1.41 -5.78
CA VAL A 24 1.02 -1.91 -6.28
C VAL A 24 -0.15 -1.30 -5.50
N VAL A 25 -0.04 -1.23 -4.16
CA VAL A 25 -1.05 -0.60 -3.29
C VAL A 25 -1.30 0.85 -3.70
N ARG A 26 -0.25 1.62 -4.00
CA ARG A 26 -0.34 3.00 -4.48
C ARG A 26 -0.94 3.08 -5.89
N ARG A 27 -0.49 2.23 -6.82
CA ARG A 27 -0.93 2.22 -8.23
C ARG A 27 -2.41 1.89 -8.35
N ASP A 28 -2.88 0.90 -7.59
CA ASP A 28 -4.24 0.37 -7.70
C ASP A 28 -5.20 1.01 -6.68
N GLY A 29 -4.69 1.94 -5.85
CA GLY A 29 -5.49 2.70 -4.89
C GLY A 29 -6.06 1.84 -3.75
N LEU A 30 -5.32 0.80 -3.34
CA LEU A 30 -5.82 -0.19 -2.38
C LEU A 30 -5.81 0.31 -0.92
N ALA A 31 -5.00 1.32 -0.61
CA ALA A 31 -4.95 1.97 0.69
C ALA A 31 -5.02 3.49 0.58
N GLY A 32 -5.72 4.13 1.53
CA GLY A 32 -5.81 5.60 1.62
C GLY A 32 -4.50 6.26 2.06
N GLU A 33 -3.82 5.66 3.04
CA GLU A 33 -2.53 6.08 3.57
C GLU A 33 -1.59 4.87 3.69
N ILE A 34 -0.30 5.06 3.38
CA ILE A 34 0.77 4.09 3.61
C ILE A 34 1.78 4.70 4.59
N ALA A 35 2.09 3.99 5.68
CA ALA A 35 3.03 4.39 6.74
C ALA A 35 4.24 3.44 6.87
#